data_AF-A0A6I1VKN9-F1
#
_entry.id   AF-A0A6I1VKN9-F1
#
_cell.length_a   1.000
_cell.length_b   1.000
_cell.length_c   1.000
_cell.angle_alpha   90.00
_cell.angle_beta   90.00
_cell.angle_gamma   90.00
#
_symmetry.space_group_name_H-M   'P 1'
#
loop_
_entity.id
_entity.type
_entity.pdbx_description
1 polymer ?
#
loop_
_entity_poly.entity_id
_entity_poly.type
_entity_poly.pdbx_seq_one_letter_code
_entity_poly.pdbx_strand_id
1 'polypeptide(L)'
;MKMLTGLLSLSVCASAMAEGEGFFDGAKADLMLRNYYFNRDFRDHSAGKSKVDEWAQGFILKFSSGYTPGPVGFGLEGIAMLGIKLDSSRVASGSELLPVNSDGRAVDNFGRAGLAAKARFSQTEMKVGELLPDVPVLRYDDGRLLPQTFRGAMLVSREIEGLGLQAGQYRAVSLRNSSDMQDLATWAAPGVTSDRFNYAGAEYRFNEQRTQVGAWHSQLADIYQQSYFNLLHKQPVGDWVLGANLGYFIDKDDGSARIGRVSSRTAYGLFSAATGGHTLYLGLQRVSGDSGWMSVYGSSGRTLGNDMFNGNFSNADERSWQARYDYNFAAFGVPGLLAMVRYGHGDNATTKQGANGKEWERDTEVGYTVQSGTLKNLSLRVNNATNRRSFNSDFDQTRVIVSYPLSM
;
A
#
# COMPACT_ATOMS: atom_id res chain seq x y z
N MET A 1 25.86 0.99 -16.42
CA MET A 1 25.30 2.10 -15.61
C MET A 1 23.81 1.81 -15.43
N LYS A 2 23.42 1.07 -14.37
CA LYS A 2 22.03 0.62 -14.17
C LYS A 2 21.21 1.78 -13.61
N MET A 3 20.37 2.39 -14.44
CA MET A 3 19.45 3.45 -14.04
C MET A 3 18.40 2.91 -13.07
N LEU A 4 18.37 3.51 -11.87
CA LEU A 4 17.31 3.32 -10.87
C LEU A 4 16.15 4.25 -11.25
N THR A 5 15.14 3.73 -11.96
CA THR A 5 13.90 4.45 -12.31
C THR A 5 12.74 3.94 -11.46
N GLY A 6 12.20 4.85 -10.64
CA GLY A 6 10.81 4.86 -10.15
C GLY A 6 10.40 3.75 -9.17
N LEU A 7 10.27 4.10 -7.88
CA LEU A 7 9.49 3.33 -6.91
C LEU A 7 8.00 3.31 -7.33
N LEU A 8 7.62 2.38 -8.21
CA LEU A 8 6.75 1.33 -7.71
C LEU A 8 7.69 0.37 -7.01
N SER A 9 7.49 0.14 -5.72
CA SER A 9 7.98 -1.09 -5.09
C SER A 9 7.25 -2.27 -5.72
N LEU A 10 7.56 -2.57 -6.98
CA LEU A 10 7.58 -3.94 -7.45
C LEU A 10 8.63 -4.58 -6.57
N SER A 11 8.17 -5.36 -5.59
CA SER A 11 9.00 -6.31 -4.88
C SER A 11 9.56 -7.27 -5.91
N VAL A 12 10.63 -6.85 -6.58
CA VAL A 12 11.64 -7.75 -7.10
C VAL A 12 12.28 -8.32 -5.85
N CYS A 13 11.60 -9.27 -5.21
CA CYS A 13 12.30 -10.36 -4.57
C CYS A 13 13.01 -11.06 -5.72
N ALA A 14 14.17 -10.53 -6.09
CA ALA A 14 15.19 -11.34 -6.71
C ALA A 14 15.41 -12.46 -5.70
N SER A 15 14.83 -13.62 -5.99
CA SER A 15 15.18 -14.87 -5.34
C SER A 15 16.66 -15.09 -5.69
N ALA A 16 17.55 -14.45 -4.95
CA ALA A 16 18.90 -14.96 -4.82
C ALA A 16 18.71 -16.38 -4.30
N MET A 17 18.90 -17.34 -5.20
CA MET A 17 18.95 -18.75 -4.86
C MET A 17 20.19 -18.95 -4.02
N ALA A 18 20.06 -18.67 -2.73
CA ALA A 18 20.90 -19.26 -1.73
C ALA A 18 20.29 -20.63 -1.43
N GLU A 19 20.87 -21.65 -2.08
CA GLU A 19 21.04 -22.93 -1.42
C GLU A 19 21.59 -22.65 0.00
N GLY A 20 20.98 -23.29 0.99
CA GLY A 20 20.94 -22.88 2.40
C GLY A 20 22.21 -22.23 2.96
N GLU A 21 22.10 -20.95 3.31
CA GLU A 21 22.99 -20.38 4.34
C GLU A 21 22.74 -21.13 5.66
N GLY A 22 21.51 -21.61 5.92
CA GLY A 22 21.13 -22.27 7.16
C GLY A 22 20.18 -21.39 7.97
N PHE A 23 19.59 -21.91 9.04
CA PHE A 23 18.59 -21.16 9.81
C PHE A 23 19.16 -19.85 10.39
N PHE A 24 20.36 -19.92 10.97
CA PHE A 24 21.03 -18.76 11.58
C PHE A 24 21.87 -17.97 10.59
N ASP A 25 22.66 -18.64 9.75
CA ASP A 25 23.55 -17.93 8.83
C ASP A 25 22.78 -17.16 7.75
N GLY A 26 21.56 -17.62 7.40
CA GLY A 26 20.64 -16.89 6.52
C GLY A 26 19.77 -15.86 7.23
N ALA A 27 20.00 -15.62 8.52
CA ALA A 27 19.19 -14.68 9.30
C ALA A 27 19.55 -13.23 8.96
N LYS A 28 18.53 -12.38 8.91
CA LYS A 28 18.64 -10.93 8.67
C LYS A 28 17.73 -10.18 9.62
N ALA A 29 18.21 -9.06 10.14
CA ALA A 29 17.39 -8.14 10.91
C ALA A 29 17.50 -6.72 10.35
N ASP A 30 16.36 -6.06 10.19
CA ASP A 30 16.28 -4.67 9.75
C ASP A 30 15.50 -3.87 10.80
N LEU A 31 16.12 -2.84 11.35
CA LEU A 31 15.48 -1.84 12.21
C LEU A 31 15.25 -0.55 11.41
N MET A 32 13.99 -0.20 11.20
CA MET A 32 13.61 1.09 10.64
C MET A 32 13.26 2.07 11.76
N LEU A 33 13.99 3.17 11.82
CA LEU A 33 13.61 4.34 12.62
C LEU A 33 12.78 5.27 11.72
N ARG A 34 11.56 5.63 12.12
CA ARG A 34 10.67 6.52 11.35
C ARG A 34 10.16 7.66 12.23
N ASN A 35 10.68 8.86 12.02
CA ASN A 35 10.13 10.07 12.62
C ASN A 35 9.09 10.66 11.66
N TYR A 36 7.88 10.94 12.16
CA TYR A 36 6.74 11.31 11.30
C TYR A 36 5.95 12.46 11.92
N TYR A 37 6.05 13.63 11.30
CA TYR A 37 5.16 14.76 11.54
C TYR A 37 4.04 14.79 10.51
N PHE A 38 2.80 14.95 10.96
CA PHE A 38 1.61 15.00 10.14
C PHE A 38 0.75 16.20 10.54
N ASN A 39 0.38 17.00 9.55
CA ASN A 39 -0.55 18.10 9.71
C ASN A 39 -1.62 18.03 8.62
N ARG A 40 -2.88 18.21 9.00
CA ARG A 40 -4.03 18.37 8.10
C ARG A 40 -4.88 19.52 8.60
N ASP A 41 -5.03 20.53 7.78
CA ASP A 41 -5.81 21.74 8.04
C ASP A 41 -7.11 21.68 7.23
N PHE A 42 -8.25 21.62 7.93
CA PHE A 42 -9.56 21.57 7.29
C PHE A 42 -10.01 22.98 6.93
N ARG A 43 -10.47 23.17 5.69
CA ARG A 43 -10.88 24.49 5.18
C ARG A 43 -12.35 24.83 5.45
N ASP A 44 -13.18 23.82 5.71
CA ASP A 44 -14.59 24.01 5.96
C ASP A 44 -14.90 24.32 7.43
N HIS A 45 -15.71 25.37 7.66
CA HIS A 45 -16.16 25.73 9.01
C HIS A 45 -17.08 24.69 9.66
N SER A 46 -17.69 23.80 8.86
CA SER A 46 -18.52 22.69 9.33
C SER A 46 -17.73 21.41 9.59
N ALA A 47 -16.41 21.39 9.40
CA ALA A 47 -15.59 20.23 9.71
C ALA A 47 -15.62 19.96 11.22
N GLY A 48 -15.73 18.69 11.62
CA GLY A 48 -15.76 18.28 13.03
C GLY A 48 -14.46 18.60 13.80
N LYS A 49 -13.39 18.94 13.10
CA LYS A 49 -12.13 19.47 13.64
C LYS A 49 -11.58 20.55 12.70
N SER A 50 -10.97 21.59 13.26
CA SER A 50 -10.25 22.60 12.46
C SER A 50 -8.93 22.06 11.91
N LYS A 51 -8.18 21.29 12.71
CA LYS A 51 -6.93 20.67 12.26
C LYS A 51 -6.69 19.31 12.92
N VAL A 52 -5.84 18.52 12.30
CA VAL A 52 -5.17 17.35 12.86
C VAL A 52 -3.67 17.59 12.78
N ASP A 53 -2.95 17.43 13.87
CA ASP A 53 -1.57 17.87 14.04
C ASP A 53 -0.88 16.95 15.06
N GLU A 54 -0.05 16.03 14.58
CA GLU A 54 0.59 15.02 15.41
C GLU A 54 2.03 14.74 14.95
N TRP A 55 2.88 14.46 15.92
CA TRP A 55 4.27 14.06 15.70
C TRP A 55 4.58 12.80 16.50
N ALA A 56 5.20 11.81 15.85
CA ALA A 56 5.53 10.55 16.51
C ALA A 56 6.85 9.94 15.99
N GLN A 57 7.43 9.08 16.81
CA GLN A 57 8.60 8.25 16.49
C GLN A 57 8.20 6.77 16.42
N GLY A 58 8.50 6.13 15.30
CA GLY A 58 8.26 4.72 15.05
C GLY A 58 9.57 3.92 15.03
N PHE A 59 9.49 2.69 15.51
CA PHE A 59 10.53 1.67 15.45
C PHE A 59 9.89 0.43 14.84
N ILE A 60 10.42 -0.06 13.72
CA ILE A 60 9.92 -1.27 13.06
C ILE A 60 11.10 -2.20 12.89
N LEU A 61 11.17 -3.22 13.74
CA LEU A 61 12.14 -4.30 13.65
C LEU A 61 11.51 -5.43 12.83
N LYS A 62 12.14 -5.81 11.73
CA LYS A 62 11.83 -7.02 10.98
C LYS A 62 12.96 -8.01 11.15
N PHE A 63 12.62 -9.26 11.43
CA PHE A 63 13.55 -10.37 11.53
C PHE A 63 13.10 -11.48 10.58
N SER A 64 14.05 -12.09 9.90
CA SER A 64 13.82 -13.26 9.08
C SER A 64 14.98 -14.21 9.26
N SER A 65 14.73 -15.43 9.71
CA SER A 65 15.72 -16.51 9.66
C SER A 65 15.98 -16.93 8.21
N GLY A 66 17.06 -17.68 7.99
CA GLY A 66 17.18 -18.53 6.81
C GLY A 66 16.27 -19.76 6.90
N TYR A 67 16.52 -20.75 6.03
CA TYR A 67 15.84 -22.04 6.06
C TYR A 67 16.76 -23.13 6.59
N THR A 68 16.23 -24.06 7.37
CA THR A 68 16.97 -25.29 7.73
C THR A 68 17.36 -26.07 6.47
N PRO A 69 18.55 -26.70 6.41
CA PRO A 69 18.92 -27.57 5.30
C PRO A 69 17.98 -28.77 5.16
N GLY A 70 17.81 -29.26 3.94
CA GLY A 70 16.99 -30.44 3.63
C GLY A 70 15.95 -30.20 2.54
N PRO A 71 15.21 -31.24 2.12
CA PRO A 71 14.20 -31.13 1.07
C PRO A 71 13.03 -30.21 1.45
N VAL A 72 12.71 -30.15 2.74
CA VAL A 72 11.77 -29.18 3.31
C VAL A 72 12.55 -28.31 4.30
N GLY A 73 12.73 -27.04 3.96
CA GLY A 73 13.38 -26.07 4.83
C GLY A 73 12.35 -25.36 5.71
N PHE A 74 12.65 -25.22 7.00
CA PHE A 74 11.82 -24.47 7.97
C PHE A 74 12.51 -23.19 8.39
N GLY A 75 11.73 -22.16 8.69
CA GLY A 75 12.22 -20.86 9.15
C GLY A 75 11.17 -20.12 9.98
N LEU A 76 11.59 -18.98 10.51
CA LEU A 76 10.76 -18.03 11.24
C LEU A 76 10.93 -16.62 10.66
N GLU A 77 9.86 -15.85 10.66
CA GLU A 77 9.85 -14.42 10.44
C GLU A 77 9.18 -13.74 11.62
N GLY A 78 9.62 -12.52 11.91
CA GLY A 78 9.11 -11.72 13.00
C GLY A 78 9.04 -10.25 12.63
N ILE A 79 8.05 -9.57 13.21
CA ILE A 79 7.94 -8.12 13.16
C ILE A 79 7.68 -7.63 14.57
N ALA A 80 8.41 -6.62 15.03
CA ALA A 80 8.15 -5.92 16.28
C ALA A 80 8.12 -4.42 16.01
N MET A 81 7.12 -3.76 16.57
CA MET A 81 6.79 -2.38 16.24
C MET A 81 6.47 -1.61 17.50
N LEU A 82 6.98 -0.39 17.60
CA LEU A 82 6.72 0.56 18.67
C LEU A 82 6.54 1.95 18.09
N GLY A 83 5.46 2.62 18.45
CA GLY A 83 5.19 4.02 18.17
C GLY A 83 5.18 4.82 19.47
N ILE A 84 5.86 5.95 19.49
CA ILE A 84 5.95 6.87 20.64
C ILE A 84 5.45 8.23 20.19
N LYS A 85 4.51 8.81 20.95
CA LYS A 85 4.03 10.18 20.74
C LYS A 85 5.13 11.17 21.11
N LEU A 86 5.38 12.13 20.21
CA LEU A 86 6.24 13.28 20.47
C LEU A 86 5.39 14.54 20.68
N ASP A 87 4.34 14.72 19.89
CA ASP A 87 3.37 15.81 20.04
C ASP A 87 1.97 15.38 19.59
N SER A 88 0.94 15.74 20.37
CA SER A 88 -0.48 15.62 20.01
C SER A 88 -1.30 16.36 21.07
N SER A 89 -2.53 16.74 20.72
CA SER A 89 -3.50 17.27 21.67
C SER A 89 -4.88 16.68 21.42
N ARG A 90 -5.77 16.75 22.42
CA ARG A 90 -7.16 16.25 22.30
C ARG A 90 -7.90 16.84 21.10
N VAL A 91 -7.65 18.12 20.80
CA VAL A 91 -8.33 18.84 19.72
C VAL A 91 -7.71 18.62 18.34
N ALA A 92 -6.47 18.14 18.28
CA ALA A 92 -5.72 17.94 17.04
C ALA A 92 -5.29 16.48 16.78
N SER A 93 -5.76 15.52 17.58
CA SER A 93 -5.48 14.10 17.40
C SER A 93 -6.19 13.48 16.19
N GLY A 94 -5.81 12.26 15.80
CA GLY A 94 -6.53 11.48 14.79
C GLY A 94 -5.92 11.55 13.39
N SER A 95 -4.61 11.72 13.32
CA SER A 95 -3.83 11.58 12.07
C SER A 95 -3.71 10.12 11.63
N GLU A 96 -4.02 9.19 12.54
CA GLU A 96 -3.70 7.76 12.46
C GLU A 96 -2.19 7.46 12.54
N LEU A 97 -1.38 8.39 13.06
CA LEU A 97 -0.04 8.06 13.58
C LEU A 97 -0.11 7.32 14.91
N LEU A 98 -1.15 7.58 15.71
CA LEU A 98 -1.35 7.05 17.07
C LEU A 98 -2.81 6.58 17.24
N PRO A 99 -3.05 5.54 18.06
CA PRO A 99 -4.39 5.24 18.56
C PRO A 99 -4.98 6.43 19.35
N VAL A 100 -6.29 6.61 19.28
CA VAL A 100 -7.02 7.67 19.98
C VAL A 100 -8.02 7.05 20.95
N ASN A 101 -7.97 7.44 22.22
CA ASN A 101 -8.89 7.00 23.27
C ASN A 101 -10.29 7.59 23.06
N SER A 102 -11.29 7.04 23.75
CA SER A 102 -12.68 7.51 23.69
C SER A 102 -12.86 8.97 24.13
N ASP A 103 -11.95 9.50 24.95
CA ASP A 103 -11.94 10.90 25.36
C ASP A 103 -11.34 11.84 24.29
N GLY A 104 -10.79 11.29 23.20
CA GLY A 104 -10.17 12.03 22.09
C GLY A 104 -8.67 12.27 22.25
N ARG A 105 -8.02 11.78 23.31
CA ARG A 105 -6.56 11.90 23.48
C ARG A 105 -5.82 10.79 22.75
N ALA A 106 -4.76 11.14 22.04
CA ALA A 106 -3.83 10.15 21.49
C ALA A 106 -3.01 9.50 22.62
N VAL A 107 -2.83 8.18 22.54
CA VAL A 107 -2.01 7.41 23.50
C VAL A 107 -0.55 7.87 23.48
N ASP A 108 0.17 7.69 24.59
CA ASP A 108 1.58 8.09 24.68
C ASP A 108 2.50 7.17 23.88
N ASN A 109 2.14 5.90 23.77
CA ASN A 109 2.83 4.91 22.96
C ASN A 109 1.88 3.75 22.63
N PHE A 110 2.24 2.98 21.60
CA PHE A 110 1.56 1.75 21.22
C PHE A 110 2.55 0.84 20.49
N GLY A 111 2.30 -0.46 20.48
CA GLY A 111 3.17 -1.40 19.80
C GLY A 111 2.58 -2.80 19.69
N ARG A 112 3.24 -3.63 18.90
CA ARG A 112 2.90 -5.04 18.70
C ARG A 112 4.14 -5.81 18.26
N ALA A 113 4.21 -7.07 18.63
CA ALA A 113 5.08 -8.04 17.99
C ALA A 113 4.27 -9.19 17.41
N GLY A 114 4.67 -9.67 16.24
CA GLY A 114 4.07 -10.77 15.51
C GLY A 114 5.14 -11.73 15.00
N LEU A 115 4.81 -13.02 14.92
CA LEU A 115 5.67 -14.07 14.39
C LEU A 115 4.93 -14.85 13.30
N ALA A 116 5.68 -15.34 12.33
CA ALA A 116 5.22 -16.28 11.32
C ALA A 116 6.20 -17.43 11.15
N ALA A 117 5.67 -18.65 11.15
CA ALA A 117 6.41 -19.82 10.69
C ALA A 117 6.43 -19.84 9.17
N LYS A 118 7.56 -20.22 8.58
CA LYS A 118 7.71 -20.40 7.13
C LYS A 118 8.29 -21.76 6.80
N ALA A 119 7.82 -22.37 5.73
CA ALA A 119 8.33 -23.62 5.19
C ALA A 119 8.51 -23.49 3.67
N ARG A 120 9.57 -24.11 3.14
CA ARG A 120 9.89 -24.08 1.71
C ARG A 120 10.21 -25.50 1.22
N PHE A 121 9.58 -25.88 0.11
CA PHE A 121 9.86 -27.10 -0.64
C PHE A 121 9.99 -26.72 -2.11
N SER A 122 11.11 -27.04 -2.75
CA SER A 122 11.43 -26.56 -4.11
C SER A 122 11.29 -25.03 -4.21
N GLN A 123 10.51 -24.52 -5.17
CA GLN A 123 10.21 -23.11 -5.40
C GLN A 123 8.84 -22.71 -4.83
N THR A 124 8.35 -23.49 -3.86
CA THR A 124 7.08 -23.28 -3.18
C THR A 124 7.31 -22.96 -1.71
N GLU A 125 6.73 -21.86 -1.26
CA GLU A 125 6.89 -21.30 0.08
C GLU A 125 5.51 -21.11 0.73
N MET A 126 5.38 -21.54 1.98
CA MET A 126 4.20 -21.32 2.82
C MET A 126 4.60 -20.51 4.05
N LYS A 127 3.76 -19.57 4.45
CA LYS A 127 3.90 -18.83 5.72
C LYS A 127 2.61 -18.86 6.51
N VAL A 128 2.70 -18.98 7.82
CA VAL A 128 1.55 -19.00 8.75
C VAL A 128 1.89 -18.17 9.99
N GLY A 129 1.06 -17.19 10.31
CA GLY A 129 1.24 -16.30 11.46
C GLY A 129 0.83 -14.87 11.15
N GLU A 130 1.59 -13.91 11.66
CA GLU A 130 1.39 -12.49 11.37
C GLU A 130 2.26 -12.03 10.18
N LEU A 131 1.60 -11.47 9.17
CA LEU A 131 2.14 -11.25 7.83
C LEU A 131 1.81 -9.84 7.32
N LEU A 132 2.55 -9.40 6.30
CA LEU A 132 2.34 -8.16 5.55
C LEU A 132 1.90 -8.52 4.11
N PRO A 133 0.63 -8.90 3.86
CA PRO A 133 0.16 -9.23 2.52
C PRO A 133 0.31 -8.06 1.56
N ASP A 134 1.01 -8.30 0.44
CA ASP A 134 1.18 -7.31 -0.62
C ASP A 134 0.77 -7.89 -1.99
N VAL A 135 -0.46 -8.40 -2.05
CA VAL A 135 -1.08 -8.91 -3.28
C VAL A 135 -2.08 -7.88 -3.83
N PRO A 136 -2.37 -7.86 -5.14
CA PRO A 136 -3.21 -6.81 -5.74
C PRO A 136 -4.61 -6.67 -5.11
N VAL A 137 -5.17 -7.76 -4.59
CA VAL A 137 -6.49 -7.82 -3.94
C VAL A 137 -6.44 -7.58 -2.41
N LEU A 138 -5.24 -7.49 -1.83
CA LEU A 138 -5.02 -7.16 -0.41
C LEU A 138 -3.65 -6.51 -0.23
N ARG A 139 -3.65 -5.18 -0.16
CA ARG A 139 -2.45 -4.35 0.00
C ARG A 139 -2.36 -3.84 1.43
N TYR A 140 -1.47 -4.40 2.25
CA TYR A 140 -1.22 -3.87 3.59
C TYR A 140 -0.87 -2.37 3.51
N ASP A 141 -1.39 -1.54 4.42
CA ASP A 141 -1.08 -0.12 4.46
C ASP A 141 0.17 0.18 5.31
N ASP A 142 1.04 1.05 4.81
CA ASP A 142 2.20 1.60 5.55
C ASP A 142 2.29 3.13 5.37
N GLY A 143 1.12 3.79 5.24
CA GLY A 143 1.01 5.22 4.95
C GLY A 143 1.17 6.12 6.18
N ARG A 144 1.44 5.55 7.36
CA ARG A 144 1.52 6.23 8.67
C ARG A 144 2.75 5.78 9.45
N LEU A 145 2.67 5.73 10.78
CA LEU A 145 3.83 5.48 11.65
C LEU A 145 4.30 4.02 11.58
N LEU A 146 3.37 3.08 11.74
CA LEU A 146 3.63 1.63 11.74
C LEU A 146 2.77 0.95 10.66
N PRO A 147 3.23 -0.16 10.07
CA PRO A 147 2.47 -0.87 9.04
C PRO A 147 1.28 -1.64 9.62
N GLN A 148 0.23 -1.76 8.80
CA GLN A 148 -0.87 -2.70 9.00
C GLN A 148 -0.35 -4.15 8.84
N THR A 149 -0.77 -5.05 9.72
CA THR A 149 -0.44 -6.48 9.66
C THR A 149 -1.70 -7.34 9.64
N PHE A 150 -1.56 -8.59 9.18
CA PHE A 150 -2.66 -9.55 9.10
C PHE A 150 -2.25 -10.88 9.69
N ARG A 151 -3.16 -11.54 10.42
CA ARG A 151 -2.94 -12.90 10.92
C ARG A 151 -3.61 -13.91 9.99
N GLY A 152 -2.83 -14.85 9.45
CA GLY A 152 -3.32 -15.81 8.47
C GLY A 152 -2.25 -16.74 7.94
N ALA A 153 -2.49 -17.25 6.74
CA ALA A 153 -1.57 -18.09 6.00
C ALA A 153 -1.52 -17.67 4.52
N MET A 154 -0.35 -17.81 3.91
CA MET A 154 -0.14 -17.63 2.48
C MET A 154 0.73 -18.74 1.91
N LEU A 155 0.53 -19.03 0.63
CA LEU A 155 1.32 -19.93 -0.19
C LEU A 155 1.72 -19.19 -1.46
N VAL A 156 2.99 -19.33 -1.86
CA VAL A 156 3.53 -18.83 -3.13
C VAL A 156 4.28 -19.96 -3.80
N SER A 157 3.96 -20.26 -5.05
CA SER A 157 4.62 -21.31 -5.84
C SER A 157 5.15 -20.72 -7.14
N ARG A 158 6.41 -21.06 -7.47
CA ARG A 158 7.11 -20.63 -8.69
C ARG A 158 7.80 -21.81 -9.38
N GLU A 159 7.14 -22.97 -9.41
CA GLU A 159 7.69 -24.20 -10.02
C GLU A 159 7.83 -24.12 -11.54
N ILE A 160 7.04 -23.25 -12.19
CA ILE A 160 7.06 -23.06 -13.65
C ILE A 160 7.68 -21.70 -13.95
N GLU A 161 8.66 -21.67 -14.87
CA GLU A 161 9.34 -20.44 -15.26
C GLU A 161 8.34 -19.37 -15.73
N GLY A 162 8.48 -18.16 -15.18
CA GLY A 162 7.61 -17.02 -15.46
C GLY A 162 6.25 -17.05 -14.75
N LEU A 163 5.79 -18.20 -14.24
CA LEU A 163 4.50 -18.34 -13.56
C LEU A 163 4.66 -18.30 -12.03
N GLY A 164 3.97 -17.37 -11.38
CA GLY A 164 3.79 -17.34 -9.94
C GLY A 164 2.34 -17.64 -9.58
N LEU A 165 2.10 -18.67 -8.79
CA LEU A 165 0.79 -18.97 -8.20
C LEU A 165 0.80 -18.53 -6.74
N GLN A 166 -0.28 -17.90 -6.29
CA GLN A 166 -0.43 -17.45 -4.91
C GLN A 166 -1.82 -17.78 -4.39
N ALA A 167 -1.90 -18.19 -3.13
CA ALA A 167 -3.17 -18.38 -2.43
C ALA A 167 -3.01 -18.10 -0.95
N GLY A 168 -4.09 -17.79 -0.25
CA GLY A 168 -4.02 -17.59 1.19
C GLY A 168 -5.36 -17.29 1.84
N GLN A 169 -5.34 -17.27 3.17
CA GLN A 169 -6.46 -16.91 4.01
C GLN A 169 -5.98 -16.05 5.19
N TYR A 170 -6.64 -14.92 5.41
CA TYR A 170 -6.43 -14.07 6.59
C TYR A 170 -7.67 -14.07 7.48
N ARG A 171 -7.45 -14.03 8.79
CA ARG A 171 -8.50 -14.14 9.83
C ARG A 171 -8.61 -12.94 10.73
N ALA A 172 -7.56 -12.14 10.83
CA ALA A 172 -7.57 -10.90 11.61
C ALA A 172 -6.63 -9.87 10.99
N VAL A 173 -6.85 -8.62 11.34
CA VAL A 173 -6.06 -7.47 10.91
C VAL A 173 -5.71 -6.60 12.12
N SER A 174 -4.49 -6.09 12.16
CA SER A 174 -4.07 -4.99 13.02
C SER A 174 -3.93 -3.76 12.16
N LEU A 175 -4.76 -2.74 12.40
CA LEU A 175 -4.69 -1.47 11.67
C LEU A 175 -3.38 -0.74 11.97
N ARG A 176 -2.97 0.15 11.06
CA ARG A 176 -1.72 0.95 11.14
C ARG A 176 -1.58 1.80 12.41
N ASN A 177 -2.70 2.10 13.06
CA ASN A 177 -2.81 2.90 14.29
C ASN A 177 -3.44 2.10 15.45
N SER A 178 -3.18 0.80 15.53
CA SER A 178 -3.73 -0.07 16.58
C SER A 178 -2.70 -1.05 17.13
N SER A 179 -2.80 -1.33 18.43
CA SER A 179 -2.11 -2.42 19.13
C SER A 179 -2.94 -3.68 19.23
N ASP A 180 -4.12 -3.75 18.62
CA ASP A 180 -5.05 -4.88 18.69
C ASP A 180 -5.30 -5.53 17.33
N MET A 181 -5.47 -6.86 17.34
CA MET A 181 -5.96 -7.62 16.19
C MET A 181 -7.48 -7.66 16.27
N GLN A 182 -8.14 -7.40 15.15
CA GLN A 182 -9.59 -7.40 15.03
C GLN A 182 -10.02 -8.22 13.81
N ASP A 183 -11.31 -8.57 13.75
CA ASP A 183 -11.90 -9.14 12.54
C ASP A 183 -11.76 -8.17 11.37
N LEU A 184 -11.78 -8.73 10.15
CA LEU A 184 -11.72 -7.95 8.94
C LEU A 184 -13.07 -7.27 8.68
N ALA A 185 -13.04 -6.15 7.96
CA ALA A 185 -14.22 -5.47 7.45
C ALA A 185 -13.91 -4.94 6.05
N THR A 186 -14.89 -4.31 5.40
CA THR A 186 -14.69 -3.58 4.14
C THR A 186 -14.70 -2.07 4.38
N TRP A 187 -13.96 -1.30 3.58
CA TRP A 187 -14.01 0.16 3.62
C TRP A 187 -15.43 0.72 3.41
N ALA A 188 -16.29 -0.01 2.67
CA ALA A 188 -17.68 0.39 2.46
C ALA A 188 -18.56 0.32 3.73
N ALA A 189 -18.19 -0.51 4.70
CA ALA A 189 -18.92 -0.72 5.94
C ALA A 189 -17.99 -1.22 7.07
N PRO A 190 -17.16 -0.34 7.68
CA PRO A 190 -16.17 -0.74 8.68
C PRO A 190 -16.74 -1.41 9.94
N GLY A 191 -18.03 -1.25 10.22
CA GLY A 191 -18.73 -1.87 11.35
C GLY A 191 -19.33 -3.26 11.07
N VAL A 192 -19.27 -3.75 9.83
CA VAL A 192 -19.74 -5.08 9.45
C VAL A 192 -18.52 -5.98 9.22
N THR A 193 -18.36 -6.98 10.08
CA THR A 193 -17.13 -7.78 10.13
C THR A 193 -17.26 -9.17 9.48
N SER A 194 -16.12 -9.70 9.10
CA SER A 194 -15.88 -11.06 8.61
C SER A 194 -14.57 -11.58 9.19
N ASP A 195 -14.54 -12.84 9.59
CA ASP A 195 -13.36 -13.49 10.15
C ASP A 195 -12.55 -14.26 9.08
N ARG A 196 -12.88 -14.11 7.80
CA ARG A 196 -12.24 -14.83 6.69
C ARG A 196 -12.11 -13.94 5.44
N PHE A 197 -10.87 -13.69 5.05
CA PHE A 197 -10.53 -13.23 3.70
C PHE A 197 -9.74 -14.31 2.98
N ASN A 198 -10.27 -14.85 1.90
CA ASN A 198 -9.63 -15.86 1.06
C ASN A 198 -9.15 -15.20 -0.24
N TYR A 199 -8.03 -15.66 -0.79
CA TYR A 199 -7.62 -15.28 -2.14
C TYR A 199 -6.86 -16.40 -2.85
N ALA A 200 -6.89 -16.35 -4.18
CA ALA A 200 -6.02 -17.10 -5.07
C ALA A 200 -5.72 -16.25 -6.31
N GLY A 201 -4.55 -16.44 -6.89
CA GLY A 201 -4.18 -15.74 -8.11
C GLY A 201 -2.95 -16.31 -8.80
N ALA A 202 -2.77 -15.87 -10.03
CA ALA A 202 -1.67 -16.25 -10.88
C ALA A 202 -1.11 -15.00 -11.57
N GLU A 203 0.20 -14.95 -11.70
CA GLU A 203 0.91 -13.95 -12.50
C GLU A 203 1.87 -14.65 -13.45
N TYR A 204 1.84 -14.28 -14.73
CA TYR A 204 2.74 -14.83 -15.74
C TYR A 204 3.55 -13.72 -16.38
N ARG A 205 4.88 -13.79 -16.23
CA ARG A 205 5.84 -12.88 -16.83
C ARG A 205 6.50 -13.50 -18.04
N PHE A 206 6.55 -12.75 -19.14
CA PHE A 206 7.13 -13.18 -20.41
C PHE A 206 7.72 -11.97 -21.14
N ASN A 207 8.17 -12.18 -22.38
CA ASN A 207 8.73 -11.12 -23.22
C ASN A 207 9.92 -10.41 -22.51
N GLU A 208 10.94 -11.18 -22.11
CA GLU A 208 12.10 -10.66 -21.37
C GLU A 208 11.72 -9.93 -20.07
N GLN A 209 10.72 -10.44 -19.35
CA GLN A 209 10.17 -9.82 -18.13
C GLN A 209 9.48 -8.45 -18.35
N ARG A 210 9.32 -8.00 -19.59
CA ARG A 210 8.69 -6.72 -19.93
C ARG A 210 7.18 -6.75 -19.81
N THR A 211 6.57 -7.92 -19.99
CA THR A 211 5.12 -8.09 -19.93
C THR A 211 4.75 -9.03 -18.79
N GLN A 212 3.76 -8.64 -17.98
CA GLN A 212 3.10 -9.49 -17.00
C GLN A 212 1.60 -9.47 -17.24
N VAL A 213 0.97 -10.64 -17.23
CA VAL A 213 -0.48 -10.78 -17.05
C VAL A 213 -0.78 -11.34 -15.66
N GLY A 214 -1.85 -10.88 -15.04
CA GLY A 214 -2.27 -11.34 -13.72
C GLY A 214 -3.77 -11.59 -13.68
N ALA A 215 -4.17 -12.64 -12.95
CA ALA A 215 -5.57 -12.94 -12.65
C ALA A 215 -5.68 -13.34 -11.18
N TRP A 216 -6.62 -12.73 -10.47
CA TRP A 216 -6.80 -12.89 -9.05
C TRP A 216 -8.28 -12.99 -8.72
N HIS A 217 -8.60 -13.78 -7.69
CA HIS A 217 -9.91 -13.85 -7.09
C HIS A 217 -9.77 -13.78 -5.57
N SER A 218 -10.65 -13.05 -4.93
CA SER A 218 -10.70 -12.92 -3.48
C SER A 218 -12.12 -12.86 -2.97
N GLN A 219 -12.27 -13.17 -1.69
CA GLN A 219 -13.54 -13.21 -0.99
C GLN A 219 -13.33 -12.72 0.43
N LEU A 220 -14.03 -11.66 0.82
CA LEU A 220 -14.27 -11.34 2.22
C LEU A 220 -15.60 -11.98 2.58
N ALA A 221 -15.55 -13.13 3.27
CA ALA A 221 -16.69 -14.02 3.44
C ALA A 221 -17.92 -13.28 3.99
N ASP A 222 -19.08 -13.57 3.42
CA ASP A 222 -20.39 -12.95 3.74
C ASP A 222 -20.52 -11.46 3.40
N ILE A 223 -19.52 -10.83 2.77
CA ILE A 223 -19.53 -9.39 2.46
C ILE A 223 -19.39 -9.18 0.95
N TYR A 224 -18.24 -9.56 0.37
CA TYR A 224 -18.01 -9.38 -1.07
C TYR A 224 -17.04 -10.43 -1.62
N GLN A 225 -17.15 -10.68 -2.92
CA GLN A 225 -16.16 -11.38 -3.73
C GLN A 225 -15.67 -10.45 -4.84
N GLN A 226 -14.39 -10.56 -5.19
CA GLN A 226 -13.72 -9.67 -6.13
C GLN A 226 -12.83 -10.49 -7.07
N SER A 227 -13.03 -10.31 -8.37
CA SER A 227 -12.11 -10.80 -9.40
C SER A 227 -11.32 -9.63 -9.97
N TYR A 228 -10.03 -9.83 -10.20
CA TYR A 228 -9.11 -8.81 -10.70
C TYR A 228 -8.24 -9.36 -11.83
N PHE A 229 -8.16 -8.60 -12.92
CA PHE A 229 -7.31 -8.88 -14.07
C PHE A 229 -6.33 -7.74 -14.30
N ASN A 230 -5.10 -8.07 -14.64
CA ASN A 230 -4.03 -7.10 -14.82
C ASN A 230 -3.17 -7.38 -16.04
N LEU A 231 -2.76 -6.32 -16.72
CA LEU A 231 -1.71 -6.33 -17.73
C LEU A 231 -0.71 -5.22 -17.39
N LEU A 232 0.55 -5.60 -17.20
CA LEU A 232 1.68 -4.70 -17.08
C LEU A 232 2.57 -4.87 -18.29
N HIS A 233 2.98 -3.77 -18.91
CA HIS A 233 3.95 -3.78 -19.99
C HIS A 233 4.92 -2.60 -19.86
N LYS A 234 6.22 -2.83 -20.08
CA LYS A 234 7.25 -1.78 -20.18
C LYS A 234 8.13 -2.01 -21.41
N GLN A 235 8.17 -1.05 -22.31
CA GLN A 235 8.87 -1.16 -23.59
C GLN A 235 9.88 -0.01 -23.76
N PRO A 236 11.18 -0.32 -23.89
CA PRO A 236 12.16 0.62 -24.42
C PRO A 236 11.87 0.96 -25.90
N VAL A 237 11.86 2.24 -26.24
CA VAL A 237 11.64 2.78 -27.60
C VAL A 237 12.58 3.97 -27.79
N GLY A 238 13.73 3.76 -28.43
CA GLY A 238 14.80 4.77 -28.47
C GLY A 238 15.28 5.12 -27.06
N ASP A 239 15.38 6.41 -26.75
CA ASP A 239 15.74 6.92 -25.42
C ASP A 239 14.58 6.94 -24.41
N TRP A 240 13.40 6.43 -24.81
CA TRP A 240 12.21 6.37 -23.98
C TRP A 240 11.99 4.97 -23.41
N VAL A 241 11.38 4.93 -22.23
CA VAL A 241 10.73 3.74 -21.70
C VAL A 241 9.25 4.05 -21.53
N LEU A 242 8.41 3.37 -22.31
CA LEU A 242 6.96 3.50 -22.25
C LEU A 242 6.38 2.38 -21.38
N GLY A 243 5.46 2.73 -20.48
CA GLY A 243 4.81 1.79 -19.57
C GLY A 243 3.29 1.85 -19.69
N ALA A 244 2.64 0.71 -19.50
CA ALA A 244 1.20 0.61 -19.32
C ALA A 244 0.89 -0.37 -18.18
N ASN A 245 0.05 0.06 -17.23
CA ASN A 245 -0.56 -0.78 -16.22
C ASN A 245 -2.08 -0.70 -16.37
N LEU A 246 -2.69 -1.77 -16.88
CA LEU A 246 -4.13 -1.87 -17.07
C LEU A 246 -4.70 -2.82 -16.03
N GLY A 247 -5.73 -2.39 -15.32
CA GLY A 247 -6.40 -3.20 -14.31
C GLY A 247 -7.91 -3.18 -14.48
N TYR A 248 -8.53 -4.32 -14.19
CA TYR A 248 -9.97 -4.47 -14.23
C TYR A 248 -10.46 -5.31 -13.05
N PHE A 249 -11.27 -4.70 -12.19
CA PHE A 249 -11.92 -5.33 -11.04
C PHE A 249 -13.40 -5.57 -11.33
N ILE A 250 -13.93 -6.67 -10.80
CA ILE A 250 -15.35 -6.99 -10.75
C ILE A 250 -15.68 -7.36 -9.31
N ASP A 251 -16.52 -6.56 -8.65
CA ASP A 251 -16.95 -6.77 -7.28
C ASP A 251 -18.42 -7.18 -7.24
N LYS A 252 -18.73 -8.20 -6.46
CA LYS A 252 -20.08 -8.70 -6.22
C LYS A 252 -20.30 -9.00 -4.74
N ASP A 253 -21.55 -9.05 -4.30
CA ASP A 253 -21.85 -9.56 -2.97
C ASP A 253 -21.49 -11.05 -2.86
N ASP A 254 -21.26 -11.48 -1.62
CA ASP A 254 -20.88 -12.84 -1.27
C ASP A 254 -21.71 -13.35 -0.08
N GLY A 255 -21.99 -14.66 -0.08
CA GLY A 255 -22.63 -15.36 1.03
C GLY A 255 -23.95 -14.71 1.47
N SER A 256 -24.04 -14.37 2.75
CA SER A 256 -25.22 -13.69 3.33
C SER A 256 -25.36 -12.20 2.98
N ALA A 257 -24.46 -11.64 2.17
CA ALA A 257 -24.50 -10.25 1.69
C ALA A 257 -24.76 -9.24 2.83
N ARG A 258 -23.95 -9.29 3.89
CA ARG A 258 -24.15 -8.53 5.15
C ARG A 258 -24.15 -7.00 4.99
N ILE A 259 -23.69 -6.49 3.85
CA ILE A 259 -23.71 -5.06 3.50
C ILE A 259 -24.72 -4.73 2.39
N GLY A 260 -25.59 -5.68 2.04
CA GLY A 260 -26.51 -5.60 0.91
C GLY A 260 -25.82 -5.96 -0.41
N ARG A 261 -26.50 -5.61 -1.51
CA ARG A 261 -26.02 -5.88 -2.87
C ARG A 261 -24.74 -5.10 -3.15
N VAL A 262 -23.73 -5.79 -3.63
CA VAL A 262 -22.50 -5.20 -4.16
C VAL A 262 -22.47 -5.47 -5.67
N SER A 263 -22.29 -4.43 -6.47
CA SER A 263 -22.16 -4.56 -7.91
C SER A 263 -21.29 -3.46 -8.48
N SER A 264 -19.99 -3.72 -8.59
CA SER A 264 -19.03 -2.75 -9.12
C SER A 264 -18.12 -3.35 -10.19
N ARG A 265 -17.71 -2.52 -11.13
CA ARG A 265 -16.70 -2.80 -12.14
C ARG A 265 -15.74 -1.62 -12.19
N THR A 266 -14.49 -1.82 -11.80
CA THR A 266 -13.49 -0.74 -11.79
C THR A 266 -12.43 -1.02 -12.84
N ALA A 267 -12.36 -0.18 -13.86
CA ALA A 267 -11.31 -0.22 -14.88
C ALA A 267 -10.34 0.93 -14.68
N TYR A 268 -9.05 0.68 -14.83
CA TYR A 268 -8.05 1.74 -14.88
C TYR A 268 -6.95 1.44 -15.92
N GLY A 269 -6.32 2.51 -16.39
CA GLY A 269 -5.08 2.48 -17.14
C GLY A 269 -4.13 3.56 -16.61
N LEU A 270 -2.94 3.16 -16.17
CA LEU A 270 -1.85 4.05 -15.80
C LEU A 270 -0.73 3.91 -16.82
N PHE A 271 -0.52 4.95 -17.61
CA PHE A 271 0.48 5.01 -18.67
C PHE A 271 1.66 5.85 -18.21
N SER A 272 2.88 5.47 -18.59
CA SER A 272 4.09 6.21 -18.27
C SER A 272 5.00 6.39 -19.47
N ALA A 273 5.70 7.52 -19.52
CA ALA A 273 6.76 7.79 -20.50
C ALA A 273 7.96 8.38 -19.77
N ALA A 274 9.07 7.64 -19.75
CA ALA A 274 10.30 8.02 -19.04
C ALA A 274 11.45 8.28 -20.02
N THR A 275 12.19 9.37 -19.81
CA THR A 275 13.44 9.66 -20.53
C THR A 275 14.29 10.66 -19.75
N GLY A 276 15.63 10.55 -19.79
CA GLY A 276 16.54 11.58 -19.26
C GLY A 276 16.33 12.01 -17.80
N GLY A 277 15.79 11.14 -16.94
CA GLY A 277 15.43 11.46 -15.54
C GLY A 277 14.01 11.99 -15.34
N HIS A 278 13.31 12.35 -16.42
CA HIS A 278 11.90 12.74 -16.42
C HIS A 278 11.01 11.49 -16.53
N THR A 279 9.89 11.47 -15.81
CA THR A 279 8.80 10.52 -16.09
C THR A 279 7.45 11.23 -16.04
N LEU A 280 6.69 11.13 -17.13
CA LEU A 280 5.31 11.60 -17.20
C LEU A 280 4.37 10.41 -17.03
N TYR A 281 3.24 10.63 -16.37
CA TYR A 281 2.17 9.65 -16.27
C TYR A 281 0.81 10.25 -16.60
N LEU A 282 -0.03 9.43 -17.23
CA LEU A 282 -1.45 9.66 -17.42
C LEU A 282 -2.21 8.48 -16.79
N GLY A 283 -3.03 8.75 -15.79
CA GLY A 283 -3.95 7.79 -15.20
C GLY A 283 -5.38 8.06 -15.68
N LEU A 284 -6.11 7.00 -16.01
CA LEU A 284 -7.53 7.03 -16.37
C LEU A 284 -8.24 5.94 -15.58
N GLN A 285 -9.38 6.24 -14.96
CA GLN A 285 -10.13 5.29 -14.14
C GLN A 285 -11.63 5.52 -14.22
N ARG A 286 -12.41 4.44 -14.13
CA ARG A 286 -13.89 4.46 -14.11
C ARG A 286 -14.43 3.35 -13.21
N VAL A 287 -15.33 3.69 -12.30
CA VAL A 287 -16.04 2.77 -11.41
C VAL A 287 -17.52 2.65 -11.79
N SER A 288 -17.90 1.62 -12.53
CA SER A 288 -19.28 1.45 -13.00
C SER A 288 -20.09 0.52 -12.10
N GLY A 289 -21.37 0.84 -11.88
CA GLY A 289 -22.30 0.02 -11.10
C GLY A 289 -22.76 0.69 -9.82
N ASP A 290 -23.65 0.02 -9.08
CA ASP A 290 -24.36 0.59 -7.94
C ASP A 290 -23.49 0.74 -6.67
N SER A 291 -22.24 0.28 -6.71
CA SER A 291 -21.31 0.29 -5.58
C SER A 291 -19.94 0.85 -5.99
N GLY A 292 -19.20 1.40 -5.03
CA GLY A 292 -17.78 1.74 -5.21
C GLY A 292 -16.91 0.50 -5.38
N TRP A 293 -15.60 0.69 -5.61
CA TRP A 293 -14.63 -0.41 -5.58
C TRP A 293 -14.52 -0.99 -4.16
N MET A 294 -14.47 -2.31 -4.04
CA MET A 294 -14.36 -3.00 -2.76
C MET A 294 -12.91 -3.23 -2.33
N SER A 295 -12.64 -3.07 -1.03
CA SER A 295 -11.36 -3.45 -0.42
C SER A 295 -11.51 -3.62 1.10
N VAL A 296 -10.57 -4.38 1.68
CA VAL A 296 -10.53 -4.62 3.13
C VAL A 296 -10.25 -3.32 3.87
N TYR A 297 -10.97 -3.06 4.96
CA TYR A 297 -10.83 -1.88 5.79
C TYR A 297 -9.38 -1.71 6.29
N GLY A 298 -8.87 -0.48 6.21
CA GLY A 298 -7.49 -0.14 6.56
C GLY A 298 -6.45 -0.49 5.49
N SER A 299 -6.79 -1.31 4.48
CA SER A 299 -5.86 -1.63 3.38
C SER A 299 -5.67 -0.43 2.44
N SER A 300 -4.52 -0.41 1.76
CA SER A 300 -4.13 0.64 0.83
C SER A 300 -4.83 0.48 -0.53
N GLY A 301 -5.21 1.60 -1.15
CA GLY A 301 -5.79 1.66 -2.48
C GLY A 301 -4.79 1.50 -3.64
N ARG A 302 -3.48 1.33 -3.36
CA ARG A 302 -2.36 1.42 -4.32
C ARG A 302 -2.39 0.48 -5.52
N THR A 303 -3.34 -0.45 -5.59
CA THR A 303 -3.56 -1.24 -6.82
C THR A 303 -4.30 -0.43 -7.88
N LEU A 304 -5.13 0.54 -7.51
CA LEU A 304 -5.84 1.41 -8.44
C LEU A 304 -4.89 2.40 -9.13
N GLY A 305 -5.12 2.67 -10.41
CA GLY A 305 -4.26 3.54 -11.22
C GLY A 305 -4.22 4.99 -10.75
N ASN A 306 -5.32 5.47 -10.16
CA ASN A 306 -5.46 6.84 -9.64
C ASN A 306 -5.31 6.94 -8.11
N ASP A 307 -4.69 5.96 -7.46
CA ASP A 307 -4.38 6.06 -6.02
C ASP A 307 -3.44 7.24 -5.71
N MET A 308 -3.85 8.07 -4.76
CA MET A 308 -3.18 9.28 -4.28
C MET A 308 -3.00 9.27 -2.76
N PHE A 309 -2.45 10.32 -2.15
CA PHE A 309 -2.12 10.28 -0.71
C PHE A 309 -3.35 10.23 0.20
N ASN A 310 -4.51 10.72 -0.26
CA ASN A 310 -5.72 10.87 0.55
C ASN A 310 -7.01 10.41 -0.15
N GLY A 311 -6.88 9.77 -1.31
CA GLY A 311 -8.00 9.27 -2.10
C GLY A 311 -7.50 8.41 -3.25
N ASN A 312 -8.41 7.61 -3.80
CA ASN A 312 -8.15 6.74 -4.94
C ASN A 312 -9.25 6.80 -6.01
N PHE A 313 -10.18 7.78 -5.88
CA PHE A 313 -11.27 8.06 -6.81
C PHE A 313 -12.11 6.82 -7.15
N SER A 314 -12.54 6.12 -6.09
CA SER A 314 -13.17 4.81 -6.19
C SER A 314 -14.62 4.78 -5.70
N ASN A 315 -15.29 5.94 -5.64
CA ASN A 315 -16.72 6.01 -5.32
C ASN A 315 -17.56 5.36 -6.43
N ALA A 316 -18.82 5.02 -6.13
CA ALA A 316 -19.74 4.53 -7.16
C ALA A 316 -19.87 5.56 -8.29
N ASP A 317 -20.01 5.10 -9.52
CA ASP A 317 -20.14 5.93 -10.74
C ASP A 317 -18.98 6.88 -11.08
N GLU A 318 -17.94 6.94 -10.27
CA GLU A 318 -16.88 7.91 -10.43
C GLU A 318 -16.05 7.64 -11.70
N ARG A 319 -15.71 8.72 -12.39
CA ARG A 319 -14.76 8.75 -13.50
C ARG A 319 -13.65 9.72 -13.12
N SER A 320 -12.40 9.28 -13.22
CA SER A 320 -11.27 10.12 -12.86
C SER A 320 -10.10 10.02 -13.84
N TRP A 321 -9.31 11.08 -13.87
CA TRP A 321 -8.04 11.13 -14.57
C TRP A 321 -6.96 11.70 -13.66
N GLN A 322 -5.71 11.37 -13.95
CA GLN A 322 -4.53 11.84 -13.22
C GLN A 322 -3.45 12.24 -14.21
N ALA A 323 -2.81 13.38 -13.97
CA ALA A 323 -1.54 13.75 -14.60
C ALA A 323 -0.45 13.80 -13.53
N ARG A 324 0.69 13.15 -13.77
CA ARG A 324 1.81 13.12 -12.83
C ARG A 324 3.13 13.33 -13.55
N TYR A 325 4.05 14.03 -12.88
CA TYR A 325 5.40 14.25 -13.32
C TYR A 325 6.37 13.94 -12.18
N ASP A 326 7.35 13.09 -12.48
CA ASP A 326 8.45 12.74 -11.61
C ASP A 326 9.77 13.20 -12.22
N TYR A 327 10.70 13.64 -11.37
CA TYR A 327 12.07 13.93 -11.78
C TYR A 327 13.09 13.28 -10.84
N ASN A 328 14.05 12.58 -11.44
CA ASN A 328 15.21 12.03 -10.75
C ASN A 328 16.43 12.92 -10.99
N PHE A 329 16.83 13.67 -9.96
CA PHE A 329 17.93 14.63 -10.04
C PHE A 329 19.31 13.97 -10.15
N ALA A 330 19.42 12.64 -10.12
CA ALA A 330 20.65 11.96 -10.52
C ALA A 330 21.07 12.33 -11.96
N ALA A 331 20.10 12.62 -12.84
CA ALA A 331 20.36 13.13 -14.19
C ALA A 331 21.05 14.51 -14.20
N PHE A 332 20.94 15.26 -13.10
CA PHE A 332 21.57 16.56 -12.88
C PHE A 332 22.68 16.51 -11.80
N GLY A 333 23.23 15.33 -11.54
CA GLY A 333 24.36 15.17 -10.62
C GLY A 333 24.01 15.22 -9.12
N VAL A 334 22.72 15.18 -8.75
CA VAL A 334 22.27 15.13 -7.35
C VAL A 334 21.58 13.78 -7.06
N PRO A 335 22.35 12.68 -6.98
CA PRO A 335 21.78 11.36 -6.69
C PRO A 335 21.10 11.34 -5.32
N GLY A 336 19.96 10.65 -5.25
CA GLY A 336 19.15 10.54 -4.04
C GLY A 336 18.05 11.59 -3.91
N LEU A 337 18.11 12.70 -4.66
CA LEU A 337 17.04 13.70 -4.72
C LEU A 337 16.00 13.33 -5.78
N LEU A 338 14.74 13.23 -5.37
CA LEU A 338 13.57 12.95 -6.21
C LEU A 338 12.51 14.01 -5.96
N ALA A 339 11.80 14.42 -7.02
CA ALA A 339 10.59 15.23 -6.91
C ALA A 339 9.44 14.60 -7.67
N MET A 340 8.23 14.75 -7.15
CA MET A 340 6.99 14.31 -7.77
C MET A 340 5.92 15.40 -7.60
N VAL A 341 5.15 15.63 -8.65
CA VAL A 341 3.89 16.37 -8.59
C VAL A 341 2.83 15.60 -9.35
N ARG A 342 1.61 15.56 -8.80
CA ARG A 342 0.46 14.98 -9.50
C ARG A 342 -0.82 15.73 -9.18
N TYR A 343 -1.73 15.69 -10.14
CA TYR A 343 -3.09 16.21 -10.02
C TYR A 343 -4.05 15.13 -10.49
N GLY A 344 -5.01 14.78 -9.64
CA GLY A 344 -6.11 13.88 -9.95
C GLY A 344 -7.44 14.62 -9.84
N HIS A 345 -8.36 14.32 -10.74
CA HIS A 345 -9.72 14.87 -10.73
C HIS A 345 -10.72 13.77 -11.03
N GLY A 346 -11.74 13.67 -10.17
CA GLY A 346 -12.89 12.80 -10.28
C GLY A 346 -14.19 13.57 -10.48
N ASP A 347 -15.06 13.06 -11.33
CA ASP A 347 -16.43 13.51 -11.51
C ASP A 347 -17.40 12.33 -11.50
N ASN A 348 -18.69 12.65 -11.39
CA ASN A 348 -19.78 11.68 -11.43
C ASN A 348 -19.79 10.70 -10.24
N ALA A 349 -19.20 11.08 -9.09
CA ALA A 349 -19.24 10.25 -7.90
C ALA A 349 -20.66 10.20 -7.31
N THR A 350 -21.17 8.99 -7.07
CA THR A 350 -22.38 8.72 -6.30
C THR A 350 -21.98 8.36 -4.87
N THR A 351 -22.46 9.15 -3.91
CA THR A 351 -22.14 9.02 -2.49
C THR A 351 -23.40 9.09 -1.63
N LYS A 352 -23.27 8.96 -0.31
CA LYS A 352 -24.39 9.18 0.63
C LYS A 352 -24.97 10.60 0.56
N GLN A 353 -24.21 11.58 0.07
CA GLN A 353 -24.67 12.96 -0.09
C GLN A 353 -25.40 13.22 -1.42
N GLY A 354 -25.42 12.23 -2.33
CA GLY A 354 -26.07 12.33 -3.64
C GLY A 354 -25.18 11.92 -4.80
N ALA A 355 -25.69 12.12 -6.01
CA ALA A 355 -25.02 11.84 -7.27
C ALA A 355 -24.29 13.08 -7.84
N ASN A 356 -23.49 12.88 -8.89
CA ASN A 356 -22.73 13.93 -9.59
C ASN A 356 -21.68 14.64 -8.72
N GLY A 357 -21.18 13.97 -7.70
CA GLY A 357 -20.08 14.45 -6.87
C GLY A 357 -18.81 14.67 -7.68
N LYS A 358 -18.03 15.68 -7.28
CA LYS A 358 -16.72 16.00 -7.86
C LYS A 358 -15.68 16.07 -6.76
N GLU A 359 -14.49 15.57 -7.05
CA GLU A 359 -13.34 15.73 -6.19
C GLU A 359 -12.06 15.97 -6.98
N TRP A 360 -11.09 16.63 -6.37
CA TRP A 360 -9.74 16.69 -6.91
C TRP A 360 -8.70 16.67 -5.80
N GLU A 361 -7.53 16.14 -6.12
CA GLU A 361 -6.37 16.07 -5.24
C GLU A 361 -5.13 16.53 -6.01
N ARG A 362 -4.34 17.40 -5.38
CA ARG A 362 -3.00 17.76 -5.87
C ARG A 362 -1.98 17.35 -4.83
N ASP A 363 -1.03 16.51 -5.24
CA ASP A 363 0.08 16.07 -4.40
C ASP A 363 1.41 16.60 -4.92
N THR A 364 2.30 16.91 -4.00
CA THR A 364 3.71 17.15 -4.25
C THR A 364 4.54 16.38 -3.24
N GLU A 365 5.67 15.84 -3.68
CA GLU A 365 6.66 15.21 -2.80
C GLU A 365 8.06 15.60 -3.24
N VAL A 366 8.90 15.95 -2.27
CA VAL A 366 10.36 16.04 -2.44
C VAL A 366 10.99 15.08 -1.45
N GLY A 367 11.82 14.18 -1.97
CA GLY A 367 12.52 13.16 -1.19
C GLY A 367 14.02 13.26 -1.41
N TYR A 368 14.81 13.16 -0.34
CA TYR A 368 16.26 13.03 -0.42
C TYR A 368 16.74 11.85 0.42
N THR A 369 17.53 10.97 -0.19
CA THR A 369 18.26 9.90 0.51
C THR A 369 19.76 10.19 0.50
N VAL A 370 20.39 10.18 1.67
CA VAL A 370 21.83 10.36 1.81
C VAL A 370 22.57 9.18 1.16
N GLN A 371 23.48 9.47 0.23
CA GLN A 371 24.12 8.45 -0.61
C GLN A 371 25.40 7.82 -0.02
N SER A 372 26.08 8.53 0.90
CA SER A 372 27.36 8.11 1.46
C SER A 372 27.60 8.68 2.87
N GLY A 373 28.70 8.28 3.52
CA GLY A 373 29.06 8.71 4.86
C GLY A 373 28.30 7.95 5.96
N THR A 374 28.39 8.46 7.19
CA THR A 374 27.81 7.83 8.40
C THR A 374 26.29 7.76 8.36
N LEU A 375 25.64 8.76 7.74
CA LEU A 375 24.18 8.83 7.59
C LEU A 375 23.67 8.22 6.28
N LYS A 376 24.48 7.41 5.58
CA LYS A 376 24.05 6.72 4.35
C LYS A 376 22.72 6.00 4.58
N ASN A 377 21.79 6.14 3.64
CA ASN A 377 20.41 5.63 3.69
C ASN A 377 19.44 6.42 4.59
N LEU A 378 19.87 7.43 5.34
CA LEU A 378 18.95 8.38 5.96
C LEU A 378 18.15 9.07 4.84
N SER A 379 16.84 9.08 4.98
CA SER A 379 15.92 9.68 4.02
C SER A 379 15.04 10.72 4.69
N LEU A 380 14.82 11.83 4.00
CA LEU A 380 13.84 12.86 4.34
C LEU A 380 12.85 12.96 3.19
N ARG A 381 11.56 12.85 3.49
CA ARG A 381 10.48 13.14 2.54
C ARG A 381 9.59 14.24 3.10
N VAL A 382 9.26 15.20 2.25
CA VAL A 382 8.27 16.22 2.52
C VAL A 382 7.16 16.08 1.49
N ASN A 383 5.95 15.85 1.98
CA ASN A 383 4.76 15.67 1.16
C ASN A 383 3.79 16.81 1.45
N ASN A 384 3.20 17.38 0.40
CA ASN A 384 2.07 18.30 0.52
C ASN A 384 0.92 17.82 -0.37
N ALA A 385 -0.29 17.89 0.16
CA ALA A 385 -1.51 17.51 -0.54
C ALA A 385 -2.61 18.56 -0.33
N THR A 386 -3.41 18.78 -1.37
CA THR A 386 -4.60 19.65 -1.36
C THR A 386 -5.76 18.83 -1.89
N ASN A 387 -6.77 18.60 -1.05
CA ASN A 387 -7.96 17.85 -1.40
C ASN A 387 -9.19 18.75 -1.37
N ARG A 388 -10.00 18.70 -2.42
CA ARG A 388 -11.31 19.37 -2.46
C ARG A 388 -12.39 18.40 -2.92
N ARG A 389 -13.55 18.41 -2.26
CA ARG A 389 -14.66 17.48 -2.51
C ARG A 389 -15.99 18.21 -2.42
N SER A 390 -16.88 18.01 -3.38
CA SER A 390 -18.23 18.57 -3.31
C SER A 390 -19.17 17.83 -2.34
N PHE A 391 -18.71 16.72 -1.76
CA PHE A 391 -19.51 15.79 -0.96
C PHE A 391 -18.85 15.40 0.38
N ASN A 392 -17.72 16.01 0.72
CA ASN A 392 -17.01 15.78 1.98
C ASN A 392 -16.10 16.98 2.29
N SER A 393 -15.44 17.00 3.45
CA SER A 393 -14.63 18.14 3.85
C SER A 393 -13.39 18.34 2.99
N ASP A 394 -13.10 19.62 2.74
CA ASP A 394 -11.90 20.12 2.10
C ASP A 394 -10.75 20.23 3.10
N PHE A 395 -9.53 19.87 2.69
CA PHE A 395 -8.34 20.02 3.54
C PHE A 395 -7.05 20.20 2.75
N ASP A 396 -6.08 20.82 3.42
CA ASP A 396 -4.68 20.81 3.02
C ASP A 396 -3.88 19.97 4.01
N GLN A 397 -2.84 19.29 3.56
CA GLN A 397 -2.07 18.38 4.41
C GLN A 397 -0.59 18.46 4.10
N THR A 398 0.23 18.46 5.15
CA THR A 398 1.69 18.39 5.07
C THR A 398 2.20 17.23 5.91
N ARG A 399 3.16 16.47 5.38
CA ARG A 399 3.82 15.37 6.08
C ARG A 399 5.33 15.57 5.98
N VAL A 400 6.04 15.40 7.08
CA VAL A 400 7.51 15.38 7.11
C VAL A 400 7.94 14.06 7.72
N ILE A 401 8.69 13.28 6.95
CA ILE A 401 9.01 11.90 7.27
C ILE A 401 10.52 11.73 7.17
N VAL A 402 11.16 11.44 8.30
CA VAL A 402 12.58 11.08 8.36
C VAL A 402 12.68 9.60 8.65
N SER A 403 13.37 8.84 7.79
CA SER A 403 13.51 7.40 7.95
C SER A 403 14.97 6.96 7.84
N TYR A 404 15.40 6.09 8.75
CA TYR A 404 16.75 5.54 8.77
C TYR A 404 16.71 4.01 8.92
N PRO A 405 17.03 3.26 7.86
CA PRO A 405 17.15 1.81 7.93
C PRO A 405 18.53 1.41 8.47
N LEU A 406 18.53 0.56 9.50
CA LEU A 406 19.69 -0.10 10.05
C LEU A 406 19.58 -1.59 9.76
N SER A 407 20.48 -2.13 8.95
CA SER A 407 20.58 -3.57 8.71
C SER A 407 21.61 -4.17 9.66
N MET A 408 21.27 -5.29 10.28
CA MET A 408 22.04 -6.02 11.29
C MET A 408 22.22 -7.48 10.93
#